data_AF-A0A925IFV6-F1
#
_entry.id   AF-A0A925IFV6-F1
#
_cell.length_a   1.000
_cell.length_b   1.000
_cell.length_c   1.000
_cell.angle_alpha   90.00
_cell.angle_beta   90.00
_cell.angle_gamma   90.00
#
_symmetry.space_group_name_H-M   'P 1'
#
loop_
_entity.id
_entity.type
_entity.pdbx_description
1 polymer ?
#
loop_
_entity_poly.entity_id
_entity_poly.type
_entity_poly.pdbx_seq_one_letter_code
_entity_poly.pdbx_strand_id
1 'polypeptide(L)'
;MNQVELDQSIARLVDKKTEWARKPITEKRALLEALRGKSAAVAERWVNAAIKAKGLEKLPLVAGEEWIAGPWALLHGINGLIETLAFLEKGEKRPLRQVRTRANGQVIVDMFPLTTFDRLLLSGFRSEVWMELGVTT
;
A
#
# COMPACT_ATOMS: atom_id res chain seq x y z
N MET A 1 15.17 -6.80 -21.33
CA MET A 1 16.26 -6.60 -20.37
C MET A 1 17.07 -7.88 -20.35
N ASN A 2 18.36 -7.83 -20.68
CA ASN A 2 19.24 -8.99 -20.62
C ASN A 2 19.82 -9.16 -19.20
N GLN A 3 20.53 -10.26 -18.95
CA GLN A 3 21.08 -10.58 -17.63
C GLN A 3 22.02 -9.48 -17.11
N VAL A 4 22.89 -8.95 -17.96
CA VAL A 4 23.86 -7.91 -17.59
C VAL A 4 23.15 -6.63 -17.14
N GLU A 5 22.10 -6.21 -17.83
CA GLU A 5 21.29 -5.04 -17.45
C GLU A 5 20.56 -5.23 -16.11
N LEU A 6 20.08 -6.44 -15.84
CA LEU A 6 19.45 -6.79 -14.58
C LEU A 6 20.46 -6.74 -13.42
N ASP A 7 21.64 -7.34 -13.60
CA ASP A 7 22.71 -7.35 -12.60
C ASP A 7 23.18 -5.94 -12.26
N GLN A 8 23.31 -5.08 -13.27
CA GLN A 8 23.63 -3.66 -13.08
C GLN A 8 22.55 -2.91 -12.30
N SER A 9 21.27 -3.21 -12.57
CA SER A 9 20.15 -2.58 -11.87
C SER A 9 20.10 -3.01 -10.40
N ILE A 10 20.34 -4.29 -10.12
CA ILE A 10 20.43 -4.82 -8.75
C ILE A 10 21.62 -4.21 -8.02
N ALA A 11 22.80 -4.15 -8.64
CA ALA A 11 23.99 -3.54 -8.04
C ALA A 11 23.73 -2.08 -7.65
N ARG A 12 23.02 -1.32 -8.50
CA ARG A 12 22.62 0.06 -8.20
C ARG A 12 21.64 0.14 -7.01
N LEU A 13 20.67 -0.77 -6.91
CA LEU A 13 19.76 -0.83 -5.76
C LEU A 13 20.52 -1.12 -4.46
N VAL A 14 21.49 -2.03 -4.50
CA VAL A 14 22.32 -2.39 -3.34
C VAL A 14 23.18 -1.20 -2.90
N ASP A 15 23.81 -0.49 -3.83
CA ASP A 15 24.61 0.71 -3.57
C ASP A 15 23.76 1.83 -2.92
N LYS A 16 22.54 2.03 -3.42
CA LYS A 16 21.66 3.15 -3.02
C LYS A 16 20.73 2.88 -1.84
N LYS A 17 20.65 1.65 -1.33
CA LYS A 17 19.72 1.29 -0.25
C LYS A 17 19.88 2.12 1.03
N THR A 18 21.12 2.42 1.42
CA THR A 18 21.41 3.18 2.65
C THR A 18 21.04 4.64 2.50
N GLU A 19 21.35 5.22 1.33
CA GLU A 19 20.96 6.59 0.97
C GLU A 19 19.43 6.73 1.00
N TRP A 20 18.73 5.79 0.37
CA TRP A 20 17.27 5.74 0.42
C TRP A 20 16.72 5.62 1.84
N ALA A 21 17.27 4.69 2.64
CA ALA A 21 16.81 4.46 4.01
C ALA A 21 16.96 5.71 4.89
N ARG A 22 18.05 6.49 4.70
CA ARG A 22 18.35 7.70 5.46
C ARG A 22 17.67 8.97 4.93
N LYS A 23 17.03 8.92 3.76
CA LYS A 23 16.31 10.07 3.18
C LYS A 23 15.28 10.63 4.19
N PRO A 24 15.17 11.95 4.35
CA PRO A 24 14.21 12.58 5.26
C PRO A 24 12.78 12.11 5.03
N ILE A 25 11.99 12.05 6.10
CA ILE A 25 10.58 11.63 6.03
C ILE A 25 9.78 12.55 5.09
N THR A 26 10.03 13.86 5.16
CA THR A 26 9.41 14.88 4.29
C THR A 26 9.65 14.60 2.81
N GLU A 27 10.88 14.22 2.44
CA GLU A 27 11.19 13.85 1.06
C GLU A 27 10.54 12.54 0.64
N LYS A 28 10.51 11.53 1.53
CA LYS A 28 9.82 10.26 1.25
C LYS A 28 8.31 10.47 1.06
N ARG A 29 7.70 11.34 1.87
CA ARG A 29 6.29 11.71 1.75
C ARG A 29 6.03 12.43 0.43
N ALA A 30 6.85 13.40 0.05
CA ALA A 30 6.73 14.10 -1.23
C ALA A 30 6.82 13.14 -2.43
N LEU A 31 7.70 12.13 -2.36
CA LEU A 31 7.79 11.09 -3.39
C LEU A 31 6.51 10.24 -3.48
N LEU A 32 5.90 9.89 -2.35
CA LEU A 32 4.63 9.16 -2.32
C LEU A 32 3.47 10.01 -2.85
N GLU A 33 3.41 11.30 -2.50
CA GLU A 33 2.41 12.23 -3.01
C GLU A 33 2.51 12.39 -4.54
N ALA A 34 3.74 12.51 -5.06
CA ALA A 34 4.00 12.55 -6.50
C ALA A 34 3.65 11.22 -7.19
N LEU A 35 3.99 10.08 -6.56
CA LEU A 35 3.64 8.76 -7.06
C LEU A 35 2.12 8.59 -7.14
N ARG A 36 1.39 8.99 -6.09
CA ARG A 36 -0.07 8.98 -6.07
C ARG A 36 -0.67 9.72 -7.27
N GLY A 37 -0.22 10.96 -7.49
CA GLY A 37 -0.70 11.79 -8.60
C GLY A 37 -0.41 11.17 -9.96
N LYS A 38 0.83 10.68 -10.17
CA LYS A 38 1.24 10.05 -11.42
C LYS A 38 0.50 8.73 -11.69
N SER A 39 0.30 7.91 -10.66
CA SER A 39 -0.44 6.66 -10.76
C SER A 39 -1.91 6.91 -11.10
N ALA A 40 -2.55 7.89 -10.45
CA ALA A 40 -3.92 8.28 -10.78
C ALA A 40 -4.05 8.76 -12.23
N ALA A 41 -3.10 9.56 -12.72
CA ALA A 41 -3.10 10.07 -14.09
C ALA A 41 -2.98 8.99 -15.18
N VAL A 42 -2.49 7.79 -14.83
CA VAL A 42 -2.38 6.65 -15.77
C VAL A 42 -3.30 5.48 -15.43
N ALA A 43 -4.21 5.65 -14.47
CA ALA A 43 -5.04 4.56 -13.94
C ALA A 43 -5.88 3.88 -15.01
N GLU A 44 -6.57 4.64 -15.87
CA GLU A 44 -7.38 4.09 -16.96
C GLU A 44 -6.54 3.30 -17.97
N ARG A 45 -5.38 3.86 -18.36
CA ARG A 45 -4.44 3.16 -19.26
C ARG A 45 -3.92 1.86 -18.65
N TRP A 46 -3.65 1.86 -17.34
CA TRP A 46 -3.26 0.66 -16.62
C TRP A 46 -4.39 -0.38 -16.66
N VAL A 47 -5.62 0.00 -16.31
CA VAL A 47 -6.78 -0.91 -16.34
C VAL A 47 -7.00 -1.50 -17.74
N ASN A 48 -6.98 -0.68 -18.78
CA ASN A 48 -7.15 -1.14 -20.16
C ASN A 48 -6.03 -2.11 -20.58
N ALA A 49 -4.79 -1.86 -20.16
CA ALA A 49 -3.68 -2.78 -20.42
C ALA A 49 -3.86 -4.12 -19.69
N ALA A 50 -4.37 -4.10 -18.45
CA ALA A 50 -4.64 -5.30 -17.68
C ALA A 50 -5.79 -6.13 -18.28
N ILE A 51 -6.89 -5.48 -18.65
CA ILE A 51 -8.03 -6.11 -19.36
C ILE A 51 -7.53 -6.83 -20.61
N LYS A 52 -6.74 -6.14 -21.45
CA LYS A 52 -6.18 -6.71 -22.67
C LYS A 52 -5.24 -7.89 -22.40
N ALA A 53 -4.34 -7.75 -21.43
CA ALA A 53 -3.39 -8.81 -21.09
C ALA A 53 -4.09 -10.08 -20.56
N LYS A 54 -5.25 -9.90 -19.91
CA LYS A 54 -6.04 -10.99 -19.33
C LYS A 54 -7.15 -11.51 -20.24
N GLY A 55 -7.33 -10.92 -21.44
CA GLY A 55 -8.39 -11.33 -22.38
C GLY A 55 -9.81 -11.06 -21.88
N LEU A 56 -10.00 -10.01 -21.07
CA LEU A 56 -11.27 -9.70 -20.38
C LEU A 56 -12.19 -8.78 -21.19
N GLU A 57 -11.85 -8.43 -22.42
CA GLU A 57 -12.58 -7.43 -23.23
C GLU A 57 -14.06 -7.80 -23.46
N LYS A 58 -14.38 -9.10 -23.44
CA LYS A 58 -15.75 -9.63 -23.61
C LYS A 58 -16.46 -9.93 -22.29
N LEU A 59 -15.84 -9.65 -21.15
CA LEU A 59 -16.34 -9.93 -19.80
C LEU A 59 -16.44 -8.64 -19.00
N PRO A 60 -17.38 -7.73 -19.34
CA PRO A 60 -17.41 -6.36 -18.80
C PRO A 60 -17.56 -6.30 -17.27
N LEU A 61 -18.23 -7.28 -16.66
CA LEU A 61 -18.35 -7.37 -15.20
C LEU A 61 -16.99 -7.67 -14.54
N VAL A 62 -16.27 -8.67 -15.06
CA VAL A 62 -14.95 -9.08 -14.55
C VAL A 62 -13.90 -8.00 -14.86
N ALA A 63 -14.00 -7.36 -16.02
CA ALA A 63 -13.11 -6.26 -16.41
C ALA A 63 -13.18 -5.06 -15.43
N GLY A 64 -14.34 -4.83 -14.81
CA GLY A 64 -14.50 -3.80 -13.78
C GLY A 64 -13.66 -4.04 -12.53
N GLU A 65 -13.38 -5.30 -12.18
CA GLU A 65 -12.58 -5.66 -11.01
C GLU A 65 -11.13 -5.15 -11.10
N GLU A 66 -10.62 -4.90 -12.31
CA GLU A 66 -9.26 -4.39 -12.54
C GLU A 66 -9.04 -2.99 -11.95
N TRP A 67 -10.10 -2.18 -11.79
CA TRP A 67 -10.00 -0.91 -11.10
C TRP A 67 -9.65 -1.07 -9.62
N ILE A 68 -10.25 -2.08 -8.97
CA ILE A 68 -10.03 -2.38 -7.55
C ILE A 68 -8.69 -3.10 -7.36
N ALA A 69 -8.45 -4.15 -8.15
CA ALA A 69 -7.25 -4.97 -8.05
C ALA A 69 -5.97 -4.25 -8.47
N GLY A 70 -6.07 -3.21 -9.33
CA GLY A 70 -4.94 -2.43 -9.81
C GLY A 70 -4.85 -1.04 -9.15
N PRO A 71 -5.30 0.04 -9.82
CA PRO A 71 -5.05 1.40 -9.37
C PRO A 71 -5.55 1.70 -7.97
N TRP A 72 -6.76 1.27 -7.61
CA TRP A 72 -7.32 1.58 -6.30
C TRP A 72 -6.49 0.96 -5.17
N ALA A 73 -6.12 -0.32 -5.26
CA ALA A 73 -5.32 -0.99 -4.23
C ALA A 73 -3.98 -0.28 -3.99
N LEU A 74 -3.29 0.11 -5.07
CA LEU A 74 -2.04 0.87 -4.97
C LEU A 74 -2.26 2.25 -4.33
N LEU A 75 -3.25 3.01 -4.80
CA LEU A 75 -3.52 4.37 -4.30
C LEU A 75 -3.98 4.34 -2.83
N HIS A 76 -4.77 3.34 -2.44
CA HIS A 76 -5.18 3.12 -1.05
C HIS A 76 -3.96 2.88 -0.15
N GLY A 77 -3.04 1.99 -0.55
CA GLY A 77 -1.79 1.75 0.17
C GLY A 77 -0.90 3.00 0.28
N ILE A 78 -0.74 3.75 -0.83
CA ILE A 78 0.02 5.01 -0.85
C ILE A 78 -0.58 6.03 0.12
N ASN A 79 -1.91 6.18 0.16
CA ASN A 79 -2.56 7.10 1.09
C ASN A 79 -2.28 6.73 2.56
N GLY A 80 -2.33 5.45 2.91
CA GLY A 80 -1.98 4.98 4.26
C GLY A 80 -0.51 5.24 4.64
N LEU A 81 0.41 5.13 3.68
CA LEU A 81 1.81 5.46 3.89
C LEU A 81 2.03 6.98 4.06
N ILE A 82 1.42 7.80 3.20
CA ILE A 82 1.48 9.27 3.31
C ILE A 82 0.97 9.71 4.69
N GLU A 83 -0.16 9.18 5.14
CA GLU A 83 -0.73 9.49 6.45
C GLU A 83 0.23 9.10 7.58
N THR A 84 0.80 7.89 7.53
CA THR A 84 1.80 7.43 8.51
C THR A 84 3.00 8.38 8.57
N LEU A 85 3.57 8.75 7.42
CA LEU A 85 4.72 9.66 7.38
C LEU A 85 4.35 11.06 7.89
N ALA A 86 3.14 11.56 7.62
CA ALA A 86 2.67 12.85 8.11
C ALA A 86 2.53 12.90 9.65
N PHE A 87 2.19 11.78 10.30
CA PHE A 87 2.24 11.69 11.76
C PHE A 87 3.69 11.69 12.27
N LEU A 88 4.57 10.89 11.65
CA LEU A 88 5.97 10.79 12.06
C LEU A 88 6.74 12.11 11.91
N GLU A 89 6.40 12.93 10.90
CA GLU A 89 6.95 14.29 10.73
C GLU A 89 6.67 15.20 11.93
N LYS A 90 5.55 14.97 12.64
CA LYS A 90 5.18 15.72 13.85
C LYS A 90 5.77 15.11 15.13
N GLY A 91 6.55 14.03 15.02
CA GLY A 91 7.00 13.25 16.17
C GLY A 91 5.91 12.38 16.79
N GLU A 92 4.80 12.17 16.08
CA GLU A 92 3.65 11.40 16.55
C GLU A 92 3.62 10.01 15.90
N LYS A 93 2.93 9.07 16.55
CA LYS A 93 2.59 7.78 15.95
C LYS A 93 1.17 7.84 15.42
N ARG A 94 0.92 7.26 14.25
CA ARG A 94 -0.46 7.07 13.77
C ARG A 94 -1.21 6.22 14.80
N PRO A 95 -2.37 6.69 15.31
CA PRO A 95 -3.12 5.94 16.31
C PRO A 95 -3.60 4.61 15.72
N LEU A 96 -3.24 3.51 16.36
CA LEU A 96 -3.82 2.21 16.03
C LEU A 96 -5.28 2.22 16.47
N ARG A 97 -6.17 1.95 15.53
CA ARG A 97 -7.60 1.79 15.84
C ARG A 97 -7.82 0.35 16.27
N GLN A 98 -8.69 0.14 17.26
CA GLN A 98 -9.19 -1.19 17.65
C GLN A 98 -8.08 -2.21 17.95
N VAL A 99 -7.24 -1.88 18.94
CA VAL A 99 -6.29 -2.82 19.51
C VAL A 99 -6.99 -3.64 20.59
N ARG A 100 -6.89 -4.97 20.50
CA ARG A 100 -7.50 -5.91 21.45
C ARG A 100 -6.50 -6.98 21.89
N THR A 101 -6.59 -7.38 23.14
CA THR A 101 -5.74 -8.45 23.70
C THR A 101 -6.56 -9.72 23.86
N ARG A 102 -6.06 -10.84 23.34
CA ARG A 102 -6.66 -12.16 23.52
C ARG A 102 -6.42 -12.66 24.94
N ALA A 103 -7.16 -13.69 25.36
CA ALA A 103 -7.00 -14.34 26.67
C ALA A 103 -5.58 -14.87 26.92
N ASN A 104 -4.84 -15.25 25.89
CA ASN A 104 -3.44 -15.69 25.99
C ASN A 104 -2.43 -14.53 26.02
N GLY A 105 -2.87 -13.28 26.16
CA GLY A 105 -2.02 -12.09 26.19
C GLY A 105 -1.56 -11.59 24.81
N GLN A 106 -1.97 -12.24 23.72
CA GLN A 106 -1.58 -11.81 22.37
C GLN A 106 -2.33 -10.54 21.94
N VAL A 107 -1.59 -9.53 21.47
CA VAL A 107 -2.15 -8.29 20.92
C VAL A 107 -2.56 -8.50 19.48
N ILE A 108 -3.79 -8.06 19.15
CA ILE A 108 -4.32 -8.00 17.79
C ILE A 108 -4.68 -6.56 17.45
N VAL A 109 -4.31 -6.13 16.25
CA VAL A 109 -4.65 -4.83 15.68
C VAL A 109 -5.57 -5.04 14.49
N ASP A 110 -6.76 -4.46 14.51
CA ASP A 110 -7.65 -4.47 13.35
C ASP A 110 -7.18 -3.43 12.32
N MET A 111 -6.79 -3.90 11.13
CA MET A 111 -6.16 -3.08 10.08
C MET A 111 -7.09 -2.72 8.92
N PHE A 112 -8.22 -3.42 8.79
CA PHE A 112 -9.24 -3.13 7.79
C PHE A 112 -10.60 -3.66 8.27
N PRO A 113 -11.71 -2.92 8.08
CA PRO A 113 -11.83 -1.59 7.44
C PRO A 113 -11.51 -0.43 8.39
N LEU A 114 -10.85 0.63 7.90
CA LEU A 114 -10.45 1.79 8.72
C LEU A 114 -11.38 2.99 8.58
N THR A 115 -12.09 3.07 7.45
CA THR A 115 -13.01 4.16 7.09
C THR A 115 -14.40 3.64 6.72
N THR A 116 -15.39 4.52 6.68
CA THR A 116 -16.73 4.17 6.16
C THR A 116 -16.67 3.75 4.70
N PHE A 117 -15.78 4.35 3.91
CA PHE A 117 -15.61 4.01 2.51
C PHE A 117 -15.07 2.58 2.32
N ASP A 118 -14.12 2.16 3.16
CA ASP A 118 -13.60 0.79 3.18
C ASP A 118 -14.71 -0.25 3.42
N ARG A 119 -15.62 0.06 4.37
CA ARG A 119 -16.77 -0.80 4.69
C ARG A 119 -17.75 -0.93 3.53
N LEU A 120 -17.94 0.14 2.76
CA LEU A 120 -18.85 0.15 1.62
C LEU A 120 -18.22 -0.57 0.42
N LEU A 121 -16.94 -0.32 0.15
CA LEU A 121 -16.26 -0.82 -1.04
C LEU A 121 -15.90 -2.31 -0.94
N LEU A 122 -15.41 -2.75 0.23
CA LEU A 122 -15.05 -4.15 0.48
C LEU A 122 -15.86 -4.68 1.67
N SER A 123 -17.19 -4.57 1.55
CA SER A 123 -18.11 -5.09 2.55
C SER A 123 -17.85 -6.58 2.81
N GLY A 124 -17.82 -6.95 4.09
CA GLY A 124 -17.55 -8.31 4.54
C GLY A 124 -16.07 -8.67 4.69
N PHE A 125 -15.13 -7.81 4.26
CA PHE A 125 -13.71 -8.05 4.46
C PHE A 125 -13.20 -7.46 5.79
N ARG A 126 -12.34 -8.21 6.47
CA ARG A 126 -11.60 -7.77 7.66
C ARG A 126 -10.15 -8.21 7.55
N SER A 127 -9.25 -7.36 7.99
CA SER A 127 -7.83 -7.69 8.15
C SER A 127 -7.39 -7.43 9.58
N GLU A 128 -6.62 -8.35 10.13
CA GLU A 128 -6.05 -8.27 11.47
C GLU A 128 -4.54 -8.51 11.39
N VAL A 129 -3.77 -7.79 12.20
CA VAL A 129 -2.35 -8.08 12.44
C VAL A 129 -2.22 -8.66 13.83
N TRP A 130 -1.67 -9.87 13.90
CA TRP A 130 -1.45 -10.59 15.14
C TRP A 130 0.00 -10.39 15.54
N MET A 131 0.20 -9.73 16.68
CA MET A 131 1.54 -9.47 17.17
C MET A 131 2.15 -10.75 17.73
N GLU A 132 3.48 -10.81 17.71
CA GLU A 132 4.22 -11.83 18.43
C GLU A 132 3.90 -11.74 19.94
N LEU A 133 3.91 -12.89 20.63
CA LEU A 133 3.67 -12.92 22.08
C LEU A 133 4.72 -12.09 22.82
N GLY A 134 4.28 -11.29 23.79
CA GLY A 134 5.14 -10.38 24.55
C GLY A 134 5.23 -8.95 24.00
N VAL A 135 4.71 -8.69 22.79
CA VAL A 135 4.52 -7.30 22.33
C VAL A 135 3.36 -6.66 23.08
N THR A 136 3.60 -5.49 23.67
CA THR A 136 2.60 -4.70 24.38
C THR A 136 2.28 -3.39 23.65
N THR A 137 1.14 -2.80 23.99
CA THR A 137 0.64 -1.53 23.44
C THR A 137 1.36 -0.31 23.98
#